data_AF-A0A0K8QKQ1-F1
#
_entry.id   AF-A0A0K8QKQ1-F1
#
_cell.length_a   1.000
_cell.length_b   1.000
_cell.length_c   1.000
_cell.angle_alpha   90.00
_cell.angle_beta   90.00
_cell.angle_gamma   90.00
#
_symmetry.space_group_name_H-M   'P 1'
#
loop_
_entity.id
_entity.type
_entity.pdbx_description
1 polymer ?
#
loop_
_entity_poly.entity_id
_entity_poly.type
_entity_poly.pdbx_seq_one_letter_code
_entity_poly.pdbx_strand_id
1 'polypeptide(L)'
;MRPLPILLGTLLGIAAAGLASGHDERDYGRYDDTRYIGDPGGSLVCESRDYRVVRCPVRWRDARLVERLSGAECIRGRTWGLDRGGLWVSDGCRARFVAARGWYRDDDDDDDGWRPDAGWDRPFSLTCGSSDMRYRFCAADVGRGGGVWVERQLSESACVRGETWGWNRAGVWVDRGCRAVFRVDRRW
;
A
#
# COMPACT_ATOMS: atom_id res chain seq x y z
N MET A 1 51.93 43.43 65.84
CA MET A 1 51.39 44.80 65.72
C MET A 1 51.32 45.17 64.24
N ARG A 2 50.09 45.38 63.71
CA ARG A 2 49.69 46.11 62.48
C ARG A 2 50.13 45.53 61.11
N PRO A 3 49.46 45.80 59.96
CA PRO A 3 48.07 46.26 59.69
C PRO A 3 47.33 45.50 58.54
N LEU A 4 46.00 45.71 58.42
CA LEU A 4 45.19 45.51 57.19
C LEU A 4 45.40 46.68 56.19
N PRO A 5 45.27 46.49 54.85
CA PRO A 5 44.10 46.95 54.08
C PRO A 5 43.69 45.98 52.93
N ILE A 6 42.42 45.76 52.52
CA ILE A 6 41.40 46.61 51.86
C ILE A 6 41.56 46.75 50.31
N LEU A 7 40.55 46.18 49.61
CA LEU A 7 39.83 46.59 48.38
C LEU A 7 40.24 46.17 46.95
N LEU A 8 39.19 45.66 46.28
CA LEU A 8 38.63 45.94 44.94
C LEU A 8 39.45 45.64 43.68
N GLY A 9 38.79 44.92 42.76
CA GLY A 9 39.09 45.00 41.34
C GLY A 9 38.60 43.81 40.53
N THR A 10 37.30 43.73 40.26
CA THR A 10 36.82 42.98 39.09
C THR A 10 37.07 43.81 37.83
N LEU A 11 37.67 43.22 36.79
CA LEU A 11 37.25 43.41 35.40
C LEU A 11 37.88 42.36 34.47
N LEU A 12 37.08 42.00 33.47
CA LEU A 12 37.23 40.98 32.43
C LEU A 12 38.46 41.13 31.53
N GLY A 13 38.92 40.00 30.98
CA GLY A 13 39.72 39.93 29.75
C GLY A 13 39.95 38.49 29.28
N ILE A 14 39.44 38.16 28.10
CA ILE A 14 39.27 36.82 27.51
C ILE A 14 40.42 36.48 26.55
N ALA A 15 40.83 35.21 26.46
CA ALA A 15 41.27 34.47 25.24
C ALA A 15 42.26 33.35 25.65
N ALA A 16 42.32 32.15 25.08
CA ALA A 16 41.50 31.39 24.14
C ALA A 16 41.98 29.95 24.33
N ALA A 17 41.14 29.04 24.83
CA ALA A 17 41.49 27.63 24.90
C ALA A 17 41.16 27.01 23.54
N GLY A 18 42.20 26.74 22.74
CA GLY A 18 42.06 25.90 21.57
C GLY A 18 41.61 24.51 22.01
N LEU A 19 40.47 24.06 21.50
CA LEU A 19 40.04 22.68 21.60
C LEU A 19 39.76 22.16 20.19
N ALA A 20 40.57 21.15 19.88
CA ALA A 20 40.40 20.06 18.94
C ALA A 20 39.09 20.00 18.14
N SER A 21 39.28 19.98 16.82
CA SER A 21 38.63 19.12 15.84
C SER A 21 37.19 18.69 16.16
N GLY A 22 36.24 19.35 15.50
CA GLY A 22 34.88 18.85 15.38
C GLY A 22 34.88 17.47 14.73
N HIS A 23 34.38 16.49 15.47
CA HIS A 23 33.92 15.24 14.90
C HIS A 23 32.44 15.44 14.54
N ASP A 24 32.15 15.45 13.23
CA ASP A 24 30.80 15.44 12.66
C ASP A 24 30.13 14.11 13.00
N GLU A 25 29.60 13.99 14.22
CA GLU A 25 28.85 12.83 14.67
C GLU A 25 27.42 12.92 14.14
N ARG A 26 27.24 12.44 12.90
CA ARG A 26 25.93 12.06 12.41
C ARG A 26 25.48 10.83 13.18
N ASP A 27 24.77 11.11 14.27
CA ASP A 27 23.96 10.19 15.06
C ASP A 27 22.88 9.56 14.16
N TYR A 28 23.27 8.55 13.37
CA TYR A 28 22.34 7.59 12.81
C TYR A 28 22.18 6.48 13.84
N GLY A 29 21.11 6.62 14.61
CA GLY A 29 20.76 5.78 15.74
C GLY A 29 20.99 4.30 15.50
N ARG A 30 21.71 3.72 16.46
CA ARG A 30 21.51 2.40 17.06
C ARG A 30 20.18 1.76 16.65
N TYR A 31 20.20 0.97 15.59
CA TYR A 31 19.14 -0.01 15.31
C TYR A 31 19.43 -1.23 16.17
N ASP A 32 18.57 -1.39 17.17
CA ASP A 32 18.55 -2.46 18.15
C ASP A 32 18.45 -3.82 17.48
N ASP A 33 19.33 -4.72 17.93
CA ASP A 33 19.43 -6.12 17.59
C ASP A 33 18.33 -6.87 18.34
N THR A 34 17.12 -6.94 17.78
CA THR A 34 16.12 -7.88 18.29
C THR A 34 15.18 -8.41 17.21
N ARG A 35 15.38 -9.71 16.94
CA ARG A 35 14.36 -10.73 16.64
C ARG A 35 13.65 -10.64 15.28
N TYR A 36 14.04 -11.63 14.47
CA TYR A 36 13.17 -12.34 13.54
C TYR A 36 11.67 -12.25 13.88
N ILE A 37 10.88 -12.05 12.81
CA ILE A 37 9.42 -12.12 12.68
C ILE A 37 8.76 -10.73 12.59
N GLY A 38 8.58 -10.25 11.35
CA GLY A 38 7.31 -9.60 10.99
C GLY A 38 7.27 -8.10 10.76
N ASP A 39 8.30 -7.44 10.22
CA ASP A 39 8.16 -6.04 9.81
C ASP A 39 7.96 -5.88 8.28
N PRO A 40 6.77 -5.45 7.78
CA PRO A 40 6.43 -5.34 6.35
C PRO A 40 7.12 -4.18 5.60
N GLY A 41 7.92 -3.36 6.29
CA GLY A 41 8.72 -2.28 5.70
C GLY A 41 10.23 -2.43 5.89
N GLY A 42 10.69 -3.48 6.56
CA GLY A 42 12.05 -3.59 7.07
C GLY A 42 13.12 -3.92 6.03
N SER A 43 14.35 -3.45 6.29
CA SER A 43 15.55 -3.92 5.61
C SER A 43 16.13 -5.13 6.35
N LEU A 44 16.59 -6.14 5.62
CA LEU A 44 17.24 -7.34 6.15
C LEU A 44 18.68 -7.40 5.67
N VAL A 45 19.62 -7.61 6.59
CA VAL A 45 20.99 -8.00 6.24
C VAL A 45 21.06 -9.53 6.20
N CYS A 46 21.49 -10.08 5.07
CA CYS A 46 21.70 -11.52 4.91
C CYS A 46 23.11 -11.78 4.36
N GLU A 47 23.82 -12.73 4.97
CA GLU A 47 25.27 -12.88 4.79
C GLU A 47 25.70 -14.31 4.52
N SER A 48 26.32 -14.55 3.37
CA SER A 48 27.11 -15.76 3.12
C SER A 48 28.50 -15.57 3.70
N ARG A 49 28.75 -16.21 4.85
CA ARG A 49 30.09 -16.38 5.43
C ARG A 49 30.63 -17.75 5.01
N ASP A 50 31.93 -17.83 4.76
CA ASP A 50 32.59 -19.08 4.35
C ASP A 50 32.05 -19.68 3.04
N TYR A 51 31.51 -18.84 2.15
CA TYR A 51 30.99 -19.21 0.81
C TYR A 51 29.81 -20.19 0.81
N ARG A 52 29.19 -20.48 1.96
CA ARG A 52 28.01 -21.36 2.03
C ARG A 52 26.72 -20.65 1.66
N VAL A 53 25.72 -21.42 1.20
CA VAL A 53 24.35 -20.90 1.03
C VAL A 53 23.74 -20.63 2.41
N VAL A 54 23.27 -19.41 2.62
CA VAL A 54 22.54 -18.99 3.83
C VAL A 54 21.14 -18.55 3.42
N ARG A 55 20.14 -18.99 4.19
CA ARG A 55 18.73 -18.60 4.02
C ARG A 55 18.29 -17.76 5.21
N CYS A 56 17.73 -16.59 4.91
CA CYS A 56 17.15 -15.67 5.87
C CYS A 56 15.64 -15.65 5.66
N PRO A 57 14.83 -16.19 6.60
CA PRO A 57 13.39 -16.23 6.44
C PRO A 57 12.81 -14.83 6.33
N VAL A 58 12.22 -14.57 5.17
CA VAL A 58 11.42 -13.39 4.88
C VAL A 58 10.12 -13.86 4.27
N ARG A 59 9.07 -13.09 4.46
CA ARG A 59 7.82 -13.34 3.74
C ARG A 59 7.84 -12.77 2.34
N TRP A 60 8.91 -12.08 1.91
CA TRP A 60 8.88 -11.21 0.74
C TRP A 60 8.59 -11.92 -0.60
N ARG A 61 7.66 -11.37 -1.41
CA ARG A 61 7.38 -11.83 -2.78
C ARG A 61 8.54 -11.51 -3.70
N ASP A 62 9.14 -10.35 -3.45
CA ASP A 62 10.27 -9.86 -4.19
C ASP A 62 11.19 -9.03 -3.29
N ALA A 63 12.47 -8.95 -3.64
CA ALA A 63 13.50 -8.27 -2.88
C ALA A 63 14.42 -7.47 -3.81
N ARG A 64 14.89 -6.33 -3.34
CA ARG A 64 15.97 -5.58 -3.98
C ARG A 64 17.17 -5.51 -3.05
N LEU A 65 18.36 -5.70 -3.60
CA LEU A 65 19.61 -5.36 -2.93
C LEU A 65 19.71 -3.84 -2.88
N VAL A 66 19.91 -3.27 -1.70
CA VAL A 66 20.06 -1.82 -1.51
C VAL A 66 21.47 -1.42 -1.13
N GLU A 67 22.23 -2.34 -0.55
CA GLU A 67 23.60 -2.09 -0.15
C GLU A 67 24.38 -3.40 -0.14
N ARG A 68 25.58 -3.38 -0.72
CA ARG A 68 26.50 -4.52 -0.69
C ARG A 68 27.50 -4.31 0.45
N LEU A 69 27.60 -5.31 1.32
CA LEU A 69 28.44 -5.32 2.53
C LEU A 69 29.71 -6.17 2.36
N SER A 70 29.82 -6.96 1.27
CA SER A 70 30.99 -7.76 0.92
C SER A 70 31.72 -7.24 -0.32
N GLY A 71 33.02 -7.52 -0.42
CA GLY A 71 33.78 -7.36 -1.67
C GLY A 71 33.33 -8.32 -2.79
N ALA A 72 32.80 -9.49 -2.44
CA ALA A 72 32.20 -10.46 -3.37
C ALA A 72 30.93 -9.90 -4.05
N GLU A 73 30.68 -10.33 -5.29
CA GLU A 73 29.54 -9.88 -6.08
C GLU A 73 28.21 -10.44 -5.58
N CYS A 74 27.18 -9.57 -5.56
CA CYS A 74 25.82 -9.94 -5.21
C CYS A 74 24.90 -9.79 -6.43
N ILE A 75 24.79 -10.86 -7.21
CA ILE A 75 24.04 -10.90 -8.47
C ILE A 75 22.77 -11.73 -8.27
N ARG A 76 21.61 -11.14 -8.60
CA ARG A 76 20.32 -11.81 -8.48
C ARG A 76 20.27 -13.06 -9.36
N GLY A 77 19.78 -14.16 -8.81
CA GLY A 77 19.70 -15.46 -9.49
C GLY A 77 21.03 -16.21 -9.59
N ARG A 78 22.14 -15.60 -9.16
CA ARG A 78 23.46 -16.24 -9.11
C ARG A 78 23.95 -16.39 -7.68
N THR A 79 24.19 -15.27 -7.00
CA THR A 79 24.73 -15.28 -5.63
C THR A 79 23.72 -14.86 -4.57
N TRP A 80 22.53 -14.39 -4.98
CA TRP A 80 21.38 -14.22 -4.10
C TRP A 80 20.05 -14.36 -4.84
N GLY A 81 18.97 -14.62 -4.10
CA GLY A 81 17.62 -14.68 -4.65
C GLY A 81 16.55 -14.95 -3.60
N LEU A 82 15.35 -15.29 -4.07
CA LEU A 82 14.23 -15.72 -3.23
C LEU A 82 13.82 -17.13 -3.64
N ASP A 83 13.56 -17.99 -2.65
CA ASP A 83 12.96 -19.32 -2.82
C ASP A 83 11.83 -19.56 -1.79
N ARG A 84 11.28 -20.77 -1.74
CA ARG A 84 10.19 -21.11 -0.79
C ARG A 84 10.59 -20.97 0.68
N GLY A 85 11.89 -20.98 1.00
CA GLY A 85 12.45 -20.79 2.33
C GLY A 85 12.84 -19.34 2.66
N GLY A 86 12.61 -18.40 1.73
CA GLY A 86 12.92 -16.98 1.91
C GLY A 86 14.10 -16.50 1.06
N LEU A 87 14.79 -15.47 1.55
CA LEU A 87 15.91 -14.85 0.84
C LEU A 87 17.15 -15.70 1.06
N TRP A 88 17.84 -16.06 -0.02
CA TRP A 88 19.09 -16.80 0.04
C TRP A 88 20.24 -15.96 -0.49
N VAL A 89 21.43 -16.16 0.08
CA VAL A 89 22.71 -15.61 -0.37
C VAL A 89 23.77 -16.71 -0.37
N SER A 90 24.77 -16.58 -1.22
CA SER A 90 25.81 -17.60 -1.45
C SER A 90 27.10 -16.97 -1.97
N ASP A 91 28.17 -17.77 -2.12
CA ASP A 91 29.45 -17.37 -2.71
C ASP A 91 30.06 -16.10 -2.11
N GLY A 92 29.85 -15.90 -0.80
CA GLY A 92 30.40 -14.76 -0.08
C GLY A 92 29.60 -13.46 -0.24
N CYS A 93 28.45 -13.47 -0.93
CA CYS A 93 27.55 -12.33 -1.00
C CYS A 93 27.00 -11.97 0.40
N ARG A 94 27.27 -10.74 0.83
CA ARG A 94 26.74 -10.13 2.05
C ARG A 94 26.14 -8.79 1.67
N ALA A 95 24.88 -8.59 1.98
CA ALA A 95 24.16 -7.40 1.55
C ALA A 95 22.96 -7.11 2.44
N ARG A 96 22.54 -5.84 2.41
CA ARG A 96 21.25 -5.38 2.89
C ARG A 96 20.26 -5.44 1.73
N PHE A 97 19.14 -6.08 2.01
CA PHE A 97 18.01 -6.25 1.12
C PHE A 97 16.80 -5.55 1.72
N VAL A 98 15.88 -5.12 0.87
CA VAL A 98 14.53 -4.71 1.28
C VAL A 98 13.53 -5.41 0.38
N ALA A 99 12.27 -5.50 0.82
CA ALA A 99 11.20 -5.92 -0.07
C ALA A 99 11.18 -5.02 -1.33
N ALA A 100 11.25 -5.63 -2.51
CA ALA A 100 10.87 -4.93 -3.72
C ALA A 100 9.34 -4.78 -3.65
N ARG A 101 8.86 -3.54 -3.83
CA ARG A 101 7.47 -3.11 -3.56
C ARG A 101 6.45 -4.22 -3.87
N GLY A 102 5.77 -4.72 -2.84
CA GLY A 102 4.87 -5.87 -2.99
C GLY A 102 4.17 -6.38 -1.73
N TRP A 103 4.23 -5.66 -0.60
CA TRP A 103 3.47 -5.97 0.62
C TRP A 103 2.70 -4.75 1.11
N TYR A 104 1.68 -4.38 0.35
CA TYR A 104 0.45 -3.80 0.89
C TYR A 104 -0.66 -4.78 0.52
N ARG A 105 -1.37 -5.25 1.55
CA ARG A 105 -2.50 -6.21 1.63
C ARG A 105 -2.21 -7.01 2.90
N ASP A 106 -2.82 -6.74 4.03
CA ASP A 106 -4.19 -6.27 4.35
C ASP A 106 -4.05 -5.46 5.67
N ASP A 107 -4.81 -4.42 6.05
CA ASP A 107 -6.21 -4.02 5.90
C ASP A 107 -6.31 -2.47 6.08
N ASP A 108 -7.44 -1.87 5.67
CA ASP A 108 -7.90 -0.48 5.87
C ASP A 108 -7.40 0.62 4.89
N ASP A 109 -8.31 0.97 3.96
CA ASP A 109 -8.54 2.26 3.29
C ASP A 109 -7.47 2.95 2.38
N ASP A 110 -7.99 3.49 1.27
CA ASP A 110 -7.47 4.55 0.39
C ASP A 110 -6.66 4.24 -0.90
N ASP A 111 -7.40 4.35 -2.02
CA ASP A 111 -7.07 5.16 -3.22
C ASP A 111 -6.02 4.65 -4.23
N ASP A 112 -6.36 3.58 -4.96
CA ASP A 112 -5.87 3.42 -6.34
C ASP A 112 -6.60 4.45 -7.22
N GLY A 113 -5.99 5.63 -7.38
CA GLY A 113 -6.53 6.86 -7.99
C GLY A 113 -7.13 6.75 -9.41
N TRP A 114 -8.17 5.95 -9.58
CA TRP A 114 -9.15 6.07 -10.64
C TRP A 114 -9.95 7.34 -10.34
N ARG A 115 -9.54 8.43 -10.99
CA ARG A 115 -10.25 9.71 -10.97
C ARG A 115 -11.14 9.77 -12.20
N PRO A 116 -12.39 9.30 -12.13
CA PRO A 116 -13.31 9.51 -13.21
C PRO A 116 -13.54 11.00 -13.47
N ASP A 117 -13.94 11.35 -14.69
CA ASP A 117 -14.47 12.67 -14.99
C ASP A 117 -15.62 13.07 -14.06
N ALA A 118 -15.84 14.37 -13.91
CA ALA A 118 -16.93 14.91 -13.10
C ALA A 118 -18.30 14.46 -13.64
N GLY A 119 -18.85 13.40 -13.05
CA GLY A 119 -20.17 12.87 -13.39
C GLY A 119 -20.22 11.38 -13.72
N TRP A 120 -19.14 10.62 -13.53
CA TRP A 120 -19.18 9.17 -13.69
C TRP A 120 -20.08 8.45 -12.70
N ASP A 121 -20.39 9.06 -11.56
CA ASP A 121 -21.32 8.57 -10.53
C ASP A 121 -22.75 9.11 -10.71
N ARG A 122 -23.00 9.92 -11.76
CA ARG A 122 -24.33 10.51 -11.96
C ARG A 122 -25.35 9.43 -12.23
N PRO A 123 -26.54 9.54 -11.62
CA PRO A 123 -27.63 8.64 -11.94
C PRO A 123 -28.07 8.84 -13.39
N PHE A 124 -28.43 7.75 -14.06
CA PHE A 124 -28.96 7.77 -15.42
C PHE A 124 -30.22 6.91 -15.51
N SER A 125 -31.05 7.17 -16.51
CA SER A 125 -32.27 6.41 -16.75
C SER A 125 -32.09 5.45 -17.93
N LEU A 126 -32.53 4.21 -17.76
CA LEU A 126 -32.50 3.14 -18.76
C LEU A 126 -33.91 2.62 -18.97
N THR A 127 -34.37 2.53 -20.22
CA THR A 127 -35.63 1.82 -20.52
C THR A 127 -35.34 0.35 -20.76
N CYS A 128 -35.99 -0.54 -20.01
CA CYS A 128 -35.87 -1.98 -20.18
C CYS A 128 -37.26 -2.63 -20.16
N GLY A 129 -37.46 -3.67 -20.98
CA GLY A 129 -38.77 -4.28 -21.16
C GLY A 129 -38.80 -5.72 -21.64
N SER A 130 -39.73 -6.49 -21.11
CA SER A 130 -40.13 -7.81 -21.58
C SER A 130 -41.42 -7.68 -22.41
N SER A 131 -41.30 -7.40 -23.71
CA SER A 131 -42.48 -7.22 -24.58
C SER A 131 -43.18 -8.52 -24.97
N ASP A 132 -42.46 -9.63 -24.88
CA ASP A 132 -42.85 -10.96 -25.35
C ASP A 132 -42.95 -11.98 -24.20
N MET A 133 -43.14 -11.49 -22.97
CA MET A 133 -43.21 -12.28 -21.73
C MET A 133 -41.96 -13.13 -21.42
N ARG A 134 -40.82 -12.83 -22.03
CA ARG A 134 -39.56 -13.54 -21.79
C ARG A 134 -38.59 -12.70 -20.97
N TYR A 135 -37.69 -13.37 -20.27
CA TYR A 135 -36.57 -12.74 -19.59
C TYR A 135 -35.74 -11.90 -20.56
N ARG A 136 -35.45 -10.66 -20.19
CA ARG A 136 -34.58 -9.73 -20.91
C ARG A 136 -33.59 -9.11 -19.94
N PHE A 137 -32.36 -8.92 -20.40
CA PHE A 137 -31.30 -8.27 -19.65
C PHE A 137 -30.83 -7.03 -20.39
N CYS A 138 -30.94 -5.87 -19.76
CA CYS A 138 -30.45 -4.60 -20.29
C CYS A 138 -29.15 -4.26 -19.57
N ALA A 139 -28.05 -4.35 -20.32
CA ALA A 139 -26.72 -4.08 -19.80
C ALA A 139 -26.61 -2.62 -19.34
N ALA A 140 -26.14 -2.43 -18.12
CA ALA A 140 -25.92 -1.13 -17.51
C ALA A 140 -24.91 -1.27 -16.38
N ASP A 141 -23.97 -0.35 -16.28
CA ASP A 141 -23.00 -0.35 -15.20
C ASP A 141 -23.62 0.25 -13.92
N VAL A 142 -23.94 -0.64 -12.96
CA VAL A 142 -24.50 -0.28 -11.66
C VAL A 142 -23.41 -0.17 -10.59
N GLY A 143 -22.28 -0.88 -10.72
CA GLY A 143 -21.23 -0.91 -9.69
C GLY A 143 -21.58 -1.74 -8.44
N ARG A 144 -20.62 -1.86 -7.51
CA ARG A 144 -20.70 -2.73 -6.30
C ARG A 144 -21.66 -2.20 -5.23
N GLY A 145 -21.76 -0.88 -5.08
CA GLY A 145 -22.63 -0.21 -4.12
C GLY A 145 -23.84 0.48 -4.76
N GLY A 146 -24.04 0.30 -6.06
CA GLY A 146 -25.08 1.01 -6.79
C GLY A 146 -26.49 0.50 -6.47
N GLY A 147 -27.47 1.13 -7.09
CA GLY A 147 -28.87 0.79 -6.90
C GLY A 147 -29.71 1.09 -8.12
N VAL A 148 -30.81 0.36 -8.26
CA VAL A 148 -31.77 0.56 -9.34
C VAL A 148 -33.19 0.66 -8.78
N TRP A 149 -33.93 1.67 -9.25
CA TRP A 149 -35.34 1.89 -8.92
C TRP A 149 -36.16 2.06 -10.19
N VAL A 150 -37.40 1.61 -10.13
CA VAL A 150 -38.40 1.95 -11.16
C VAL A 150 -38.70 3.43 -11.01
N GLU A 151 -38.38 4.20 -12.05
CA GLU A 151 -38.70 5.63 -12.14
C GLU A 151 -40.10 5.81 -12.74
N ARG A 152 -40.43 5.04 -13.78
CA ARG A 152 -41.75 5.05 -14.41
C ARG A 152 -42.08 3.70 -15.03
N GLN A 153 -43.17 3.08 -14.61
CA GLN A 153 -43.67 1.87 -15.27
C GLN A 153 -44.28 2.23 -16.63
N LEU A 154 -44.00 1.40 -17.65
CA LEU A 154 -44.49 1.55 -19.03
C LEU A 154 -45.45 0.42 -19.43
N SER A 155 -45.39 -0.74 -18.77
CA SER A 155 -46.30 -1.86 -18.98
C SER A 155 -47.54 -1.79 -18.10
N GLU A 156 -48.63 -2.41 -18.55
CA GLU A 156 -49.78 -2.73 -17.70
C GLU A 156 -49.45 -3.86 -16.72
N SER A 157 -48.63 -4.84 -17.15
CA SER A 157 -48.07 -5.87 -16.27
C SER A 157 -47.22 -5.25 -15.17
N ALA A 158 -47.39 -5.74 -13.95
CA ALA A 158 -46.72 -5.21 -12.76
C ALA A 158 -45.21 -5.46 -12.77
N CYS A 159 -44.44 -4.42 -12.43
CA CYS A 159 -43.01 -4.50 -12.18
C CYS A 159 -42.72 -4.65 -10.67
N VAL A 160 -42.68 -5.89 -10.19
CA VAL A 160 -42.40 -6.26 -8.81
C VAL A 160 -40.94 -6.71 -8.67
N ARG A 161 -40.19 -6.04 -7.79
CA ARG A 161 -38.75 -6.33 -7.58
C ARG A 161 -38.58 -7.75 -7.03
N GLY A 162 -37.63 -8.49 -7.57
CA GLY A 162 -37.35 -9.89 -7.20
C GLY A 162 -38.27 -10.89 -7.90
N GLU A 163 -39.33 -10.41 -8.55
CA GLU A 163 -40.29 -11.25 -9.26
C GLU A 163 -40.22 -11.00 -10.77
N THR A 164 -40.64 -9.83 -11.23
CA THR A 164 -40.74 -9.50 -12.65
C THR A 164 -39.63 -8.55 -13.10
N TRP A 165 -38.81 -8.08 -12.16
CA TRP A 165 -37.55 -7.40 -12.47
C TRP A 165 -36.58 -7.46 -11.31
N GLY A 166 -35.32 -7.15 -11.60
CA GLY A 166 -34.27 -6.97 -10.61
C GLY A 166 -33.01 -6.44 -11.27
N TRP A 167 -31.89 -6.45 -10.55
CA TRP A 167 -30.64 -5.94 -11.08
C TRP A 167 -29.44 -6.63 -10.42
N ASN A 168 -28.29 -6.53 -11.08
CA ASN A 168 -26.99 -6.87 -10.53
C ASN A 168 -25.96 -5.83 -11.03
N ARG A 169 -24.68 -6.01 -10.67
CA ARG A 169 -23.60 -5.07 -11.06
C ARG A 169 -23.51 -4.77 -12.57
N ALA A 170 -24.01 -5.67 -13.41
CA ALA A 170 -23.93 -5.60 -14.87
C ALA A 170 -25.22 -5.12 -15.56
N GLY A 171 -26.31 -4.89 -14.80
CA GLY A 171 -27.51 -4.28 -15.36
C GLY A 171 -28.82 -4.76 -14.75
N VAL A 172 -29.91 -4.46 -15.47
CA VAL A 172 -31.29 -4.70 -15.06
C VAL A 172 -31.85 -5.89 -15.82
N TRP A 173 -32.48 -6.81 -15.12
CA TRP A 173 -33.30 -7.83 -15.75
C TRP A 173 -34.78 -7.54 -15.58
N VAL A 174 -35.57 -7.90 -16.59
CA VAL A 174 -37.04 -7.82 -16.59
C VAL A 174 -37.61 -9.09 -17.17
N ASP A 175 -38.78 -9.49 -16.71
CA ASP A 175 -39.44 -10.72 -17.11
C ASP A 175 -40.97 -10.57 -17.00
N ARG A 176 -41.72 -11.53 -17.54
CA ARG A 176 -43.18 -11.65 -17.38
C ARG A 176 -43.95 -10.36 -17.71
N GLY A 177 -43.55 -9.66 -18.77
CA GLY A 177 -44.28 -8.48 -19.25
C GLY A 177 -43.85 -7.15 -18.61
N CYS A 178 -42.97 -7.15 -17.60
CA CYS A 178 -42.52 -5.90 -16.99
C CYS A 178 -41.74 -5.02 -17.98
N ARG A 179 -42.15 -3.76 -18.11
CA ARG A 179 -41.47 -2.71 -18.87
C ARG A 179 -41.49 -1.41 -18.09
N ALA A 180 -40.33 -0.80 -17.91
CA ALA A 180 -40.21 0.43 -17.16
C ALA A 180 -38.99 1.24 -17.59
N VAL A 181 -39.00 2.51 -17.20
CA VAL A 181 -37.82 3.35 -17.07
C VAL A 181 -37.23 3.10 -15.68
N PHE A 182 -35.96 2.75 -15.64
CA PHE A 182 -35.21 2.48 -14.43
C PHE A 182 -34.18 3.57 -14.21
N ARG A 183 -34.17 4.17 -13.02
CA ARG A 183 -33.08 5.04 -12.57
C ARG A 183 -31.99 4.18 -11.97
N VAL A 184 -30.78 4.28 -12.50
CA VAL A 184 -29.57 3.62 -12.03
C VAL A 184 -28.72 4.66 -11.30
N ASP A 185 -28.50 4.47 -10.00
CA ASP A 185 -27.46 5.19 -9.24
C ASP A 185 -26.23 4.28 -9.18
N ARG A 186 -25.12 4.75 -9.74
CA ARG A 186 -23.91 3.95 -9.90
C ARG A 186 -22.92 4.27 -8.80
N ARG A 187 -22.51 3.25 -8.04
CA ARG A 187 -21.54 3.40 -6.94
C ARG A 187 -20.54 2.25 -6.97
N TRP A 188 -19.26 2.60 -6.89
CA TRP A 188 -18.13 1.69 -6.95
C TRP A 188 -17.48 1.55 -5.58
#